data_AF-A0AAV6JSU2-F1
#
_entry.id   AF-A0AAV6JSU2-F1
#
_cell.length_a   1.000
_cell.length_b   1.000
_cell.length_c   1.000
_cell.angle_alpha   90.00
_cell.angle_beta   90.00
_cell.angle_gamma   90.00
#
_symmetry.space_group_name_H-M   'P 1'
#
loop_
_entity.id
_entity.type
_entity.pdbx_description
1 polymer ?
#
loop_
_entity_poly.entity_id
_entity_poly.type
_entity_poly.pdbx_seq_one_letter_code
_entity_poly.pdbx_strand_id
1 'polypeptide(L)'
;MSQNNNLADDPNQNPRVTWEGCSVLLDINDSDRLVFARLTAASTLTIGNKKYPLQPLIGCPFGSLFQVENGKEGQYLSRVFPTAEGDNVEEKGCCQIKDESKDNRGLVDNNTAQSLSSEDIDSMRRQGATGDEIVQALIANSATFEKKTSFSQEKYRLKKQKKYAPKVLLRRPFTRSICETYFKKYPERIG
;
A
#
# COMPACT_ATOMS: atom_id res chain seq x y z
N MET A 1 -33.73 38.94 12.78
CA MET A 1 -32.95 38.00 13.62
C MET A 1 -32.73 36.75 12.80
N SER A 2 -31.56 36.61 12.18
CA SER A 2 -31.17 35.37 11.51
C SER A 2 -29.78 35.03 12.04
N GLN A 3 -29.72 33.93 12.77
CA GLN A 3 -28.56 33.50 13.53
C GLN A 3 -27.44 33.11 12.57
N ASN A 4 -26.32 33.86 12.64
CA ASN A 4 -25.04 33.44 12.11
C ASN A 4 -24.59 32.21 12.91
N ASN A 5 -24.66 31.02 12.32
CA ASN A 5 -24.06 29.84 12.90
C ASN A 5 -22.54 29.93 12.75
N ASN A 6 -21.90 30.18 13.88
CA ASN A 6 -20.47 30.13 14.13
C ASN A 6 -19.83 28.89 13.48
N LEU A 7 -18.98 29.08 12.46
CA LEU A 7 -17.83 28.20 12.29
C LEU A 7 -16.86 28.56 13.42
N ALA A 8 -16.86 27.76 14.47
CA ALA A 8 -15.75 27.74 15.41
C ALA A 8 -14.53 27.20 14.64
N ASP A 9 -13.70 28.11 14.14
CA ASP A 9 -12.32 27.80 13.79
C ASP A 9 -11.61 27.36 15.08
N ASP A 10 -11.38 26.06 15.22
CA ASP A 10 -10.64 25.50 16.34
C ASP A 10 -9.14 25.82 16.13
N PRO A 11 -8.53 26.73 16.92
CA PRO A 11 -7.32 27.45 16.50
C PRO A 11 -6.02 26.67 16.77
N ASN A 12 -6.08 25.34 16.94
CA ASN A 12 -4.91 24.55 17.33
C ASN A 12 -4.77 23.24 16.54
N GLN A 13 -5.15 23.27 15.26
CA GLN A 13 -4.87 22.15 14.37
C GLN A 13 -3.41 22.18 13.97
N ASN A 14 -2.60 21.30 14.58
CA ASN A 14 -1.22 21.09 14.18
C ASN A 14 -1.18 20.80 12.67
N PRO A 15 -0.54 21.64 11.84
CA PRO A 15 -0.56 21.49 10.37
C PRO A 15 0.12 20.21 9.88
N ARG A 16 0.76 19.47 10.80
CA ARG A 16 1.41 18.18 10.54
C ARG A 16 0.47 16.99 10.75
N VAL A 17 -0.70 17.18 11.34
CA VAL A 17 -1.64 16.11 11.70
C VAL A 17 -2.93 16.27 10.89
N THR A 18 -3.58 15.17 10.56
CA THR A 18 -4.90 15.16 9.91
C THR A 18 -6.02 15.37 10.93
N TRP A 19 -7.08 16.04 10.50
CA TRP A 19 -8.29 16.26 11.29
C TRP A 19 -9.53 15.88 10.48
N GLU A 20 -10.67 15.81 11.15
CA GLU A 20 -11.95 15.56 10.50
C GLU A 20 -12.31 16.72 9.55
N GLY A 21 -12.66 16.40 8.30
CA GLY A 21 -12.91 17.35 7.22
C GLY A 21 -11.67 17.77 6.42
N CYS A 22 -10.46 17.29 6.77
CA CYS A 22 -9.24 17.64 6.06
C CYS A 22 -9.19 16.99 4.66
N SER A 23 -8.70 17.72 3.67
CA SER A 23 -8.40 17.20 2.33
C SER A 23 -7.01 16.58 2.30
N VAL A 24 -6.91 15.33 1.89
CA VAL A 24 -5.67 14.57 1.86
C VAL A 24 -5.43 13.95 0.49
N LEU A 25 -4.16 13.69 0.19
CA LEU A 25 -3.76 12.92 -0.97
C LEU A 25 -3.28 11.55 -0.50
N LEU A 26 -3.89 10.50 -1.02
CA LEU A 26 -3.55 9.12 -0.69
C LEU A 26 -2.74 8.54 -1.85
N ASP A 27 -1.51 8.18 -1.55
CA ASP A 27 -0.57 7.59 -2.49
C ASP A 27 -0.53 6.08 -2.29
N ILE A 28 -1.01 5.33 -3.27
CA ILE A 28 -1.15 3.87 -3.21
C ILE A 28 0.02 3.25 -3.99
N ASN A 29 0.73 2.32 -3.35
CA ASN A 29 1.81 1.51 -3.96
C ASN A 29 2.94 2.34 -4.63
N ASP A 30 3.41 3.39 -3.96
CA ASP A 30 4.51 4.26 -4.40
C ASP A 30 4.26 4.88 -5.79
N SER A 31 3.25 5.74 -5.87
CA SER A 31 2.83 6.51 -7.05
C SER A 31 2.17 5.73 -8.18
N ASP A 32 1.77 4.48 -7.94
CA ASP A 32 0.96 3.71 -8.89
C ASP A 32 -0.43 4.35 -9.05
N ARG A 33 -1.03 4.77 -7.93
CA ARG A 33 -2.32 5.48 -7.95
C ARG A 33 -2.38 6.55 -6.87
N LEU A 34 -2.77 7.75 -7.28
CA LEU A 34 -2.96 8.91 -6.40
C LEU A 34 -4.45 9.26 -6.31
N VAL A 35 -4.97 9.37 -5.09
CA VAL A 35 -6.40 9.61 -4.83
C VAL A 35 -6.58 10.78 -3.86
N PHE A 36 -7.33 11.79 -4.29
CA PHE A 36 -7.81 12.84 -3.39
C PHE A 36 -8.99 12.32 -2.58
N ALA A 37 -8.94 12.52 -1.27
CA ALA A 37 -10.03 12.18 -0.36
C ALA A 37 -10.22 13.30 0.67
N ARG A 38 -11.47 13.47 1.11
CA ARG A 38 -11.79 14.27 2.30
C ARG A 38 -12.00 13.29 3.46
N LEU A 39 -11.28 13.48 4.56
CA LEU A 39 -11.40 12.63 5.74
C LEU A 39 -12.71 12.98 6.45
N THR A 40 -13.64 12.04 6.54
CA THR A 40 -14.87 12.14 7.33
C THR A 40 -15.13 10.77 7.94
N ALA A 41 -15.93 10.67 9.01
CA ALA A 41 -16.23 9.38 9.63
C ALA A 41 -16.80 8.33 8.65
N ALA A 42 -17.54 8.78 7.62
CA ALA A 42 -18.13 7.92 6.60
C ALA A 42 -17.27 7.75 5.33
N SER A 43 -16.10 8.40 5.24
CA SER A 43 -15.31 8.33 4.00
C SER A 43 -14.59 7.00 3.85
N THR A 44 -14.67 6.45 2.64
CA THR A 44 -14.06 5.17 2.28
C THR A 44 -13.10 5.33 1.10
N LEU A 45 -11.97 4.64 1.16
CA LEU A 45 -11.03 4.51 0.06
C LEU A 45 -11.29 3.20 -0.70
N THR A 46 -11.34 3.27 -2.03
CA THR A 46 -11.46 2.07 -2.87
C THR A 46 -10.08 1.67 -3.42
N ILE A 47 -9.56 0.53 -2.98
CA ILE A 47 -8.34 -0.09 -3.54
C ILE A 47 -8.74 -1.37 -4.26
N GLY A 48 -8.55 -1.40 -5.58
CA GLY A 48 -9.09 -2.46 -6.43
C GLY A 48 -10.62 -2.48 -6.38
N ASN A 49 -11.20 -3.60 -5.95
CA ASN A 49 -12.65 -3.80 -5.82
C ASN A 49 -13.14 -3.78 -4.36
N LYS A 50 -12.31 -3.29 -3.43
CA LYS A 50 -12.62 -3.32 -1.99
C LYS A 50 -12.60 -1.91 -1.40
N LYS A 51 -13.44 -1.69 -0.41
CA LYS A 51 -13.62 -0.40 0.28
C LYS A 51 -13.02 -0.49 1.68
N TYR A 52 -12.27 0.53 2.06
CA TYR A 52 -11.59 0.64 3.35
C TYR A 52 -12.01 1.93 4.05
N PRO A 53 -12.42 1.90 5.32
CA PRO A 53 -12.78 3.10 6.06
C PRO A 53 -11.53 3.97 6.32
N LEU A 54 -11.66 5.28 6.17
CA LEU A 54 -10.57 6.24 6.38
C LEU A 54 -10.52 6.82 7.79
N GLN A 55 -11.46 6.44 8.66
CA GLN A 55 -11.51 6.88 10.06
C GLN A 55 -10.18 6.69 10.82
N PRO A 56 -9.41 5.58 10.65
CA PRO A 56 -8.12 5.41 11.34
C PRO A 56 -7.04 6.41 10.93
N LEU A 57 -7.22 7.11 9.81
CA LEU A 57 -6.26 8.11 9.32
C LEU A 57 -6.46 9.46 10.00
N ILE A 58 -7.57 9.70 10.70
CA ILE A 58 -7.84 10.94 11.43
C ILE A 58 -6.94 10.99 12.67
N GLY A 59 -6.26 12.12 12.91
CA GLY A 59 -5.33 12.27 14.03
C GLY A 59 -3.93 11.70 13.77
N CYS A 60 -3.65 11.17 12.57
CA CYS A 60 -2.33 10.70 12.19
C CYS A 60 -1.52 11.81 11.49
N PRO A 61 -0.18 11.83 11.65
CA PRO A 61 0.65 12.81 10.95
C PRO A 61 0.72 12.52 9.45
N PHE A 62 0.80 13.59 8.65
CA PHE A 62 1.13 13.49 7.23
C PHE A 62 2.50 12.81 7.06
N GLY A 63 2.60 11.91 6.10
CA GLY A 63 3.75 11.03 5.90
C GLY A 63 3.60 9.65 6.55
N SER A 64 2.53 9.41 7.31
CA SER A 64 2.26 8.08 7.86
C SER A 64 1.95 7.06 6.76
N LEU A 65 2.52 5.87 6.90
CA LEU A 65 2.24 4.71 6.06
C LEU A 65 1.16 3.85 6.70
N PHE A 66 0.27 3.36 5.85
CA PHE A 66 -0.79 2.44 6.23
C PHE A 66 -0.70 1.20 5.35
N GLN A 67 -0.88 0.03 5.96
CA GLN A 67 -0.95 -1.23 5.25
C GLN A 67 -2.36 -1.79 5.34
N VAL A 68 -2.82 -2.40 4.25
CA VAL A 68 -4.09 -3.12 4.28
C VAL A 68 -3.90 -4.45 4.99
N GLU A 69 -4.63 -4.63 6.09
CA GLU A 69 -4.69 -5.88 6.84
C GLU A 69 -6.08 -6.51 6.74
N ASN A 70 -6.12 -7.84 6.86
CA ASN A 70 -7.35 -8.62 6.88
C ASN A 70 -7.64 -9.03 8.32
N GLY A 71 -8.52 -8.30 9.01
CA GLY A 71 -8.99 -8.68 10.35
C GLY A 71 -10.17 -9.64 10.32
N LYS A 72 -10.47 -10.22 11.49
CA LYS A 72 -11.66 -11.09 11.70
C LYS A 72 -12.99 -10.37 11.45
N GLU A 73 -13.04 -9.05 11.67
CA GLU A 73 -14.23 -8.20 11.46
C GLU A 73 -14.23 -7.45 10.11
N GLY A 74 -13.24 -7.70 9.25
CA GLY A 74 -13.10 -7.04 7.96
C GLY A 74 -11.73 -6.43 7.73
N GLN A 75 -11.58 -5.79 6.57
CA GLN A 75 -10.29 -5.24 6.16
C GLN A 75 -10.15 -3.80 6.63
N TYR A 76 -9.04 -3.50 7.29
CA TYR A 76 -8.76 -2.18 7.84
C TYR A 76 -7.37 -1.72 7.44
N LEU A 77 -7.14 -0.42 7.58
CA LEU A 77 -5.85 0.20 7.37
C LEU A 77 -5.13 0.28 8.71
N SER A 78 -4.10 -0.54 8.89
CA SER A 78 -3.22 -0.48 10.05
C SER A 78 -2.12 0.55 9.79
N ARG A 79 -1.79 1.35 10.80
CA ARG A 79 -0.65 2.28 10.70
C ARG A 79 0.63 1.47 10.86
N VAL A 80 1.49 1.52 9.85
CA VAL A 80 2.84 0.97 9.92
C VAL A 80 3.73 2.05 10.53
N PHE A 81 4.24 1.77 11.72
CA PHE A 81 5.28 2.60 12.31
C PHE A 81 6.61 2.19 11.68
N PRO A 82 7.40 3.12 11.12
CA PRO A 82 8.79 2.83 10.87
C PRO A 82 9.46 2.70 12.24
N THR A 83 9.52 1.49 12.77
CA THR A 83 10.23 1.20 14.02
C THR A 83 11.70 1.54 13.80
N ALA A 84 12.27 2.37 14.68
CA ALA A 84 13.70 2.71 14.68
C ALA A 84 14.60 1.46 14.86
N GLU A 85 14.01 0.35 15.31
CA GLU A 85 14.55 -0.99 15.18
C GLU A 85 13.91 -1.69 13.98
N GLY A 86 14.53 -1.48 12.82
CA GLY A 86 14.52 -2.42 11.71
C GLY A 86 13.16 -3.00 11.34
N ASP A 87 12.18 -2.16 11.02
CA ASP A 87 11.18 -2.59 10.05
C ASP A 87 11.89 -2.67 8.69
N ASN A 88 12.56 -3.80 8.56
CA ASN A 88 13.12 -4.33 7.36
C ASN A 88 11.95 -4.58 6.38
N VAL A 89 11.41 -3.51 5.78
CA VAL A 89 11.56 -3.49 4.33
C VAL A 89 13.04 -3.66 4.16
N GLU A 90 13.47 -4.90 3.92
CA GLU A 90 14.86 -5.20 3.66
C GLU A 90 15.30 -4.35 2.45
N GLU A 91 15.74 -3.12 2.71
CA GLU A 91 17.10 -2.72 2.43
C GLU A 91 18.01 -3.47 3.42
N LYS A 92 17.89 -4.81 3.47
CA LYS A 92 19.10 -5.58 3.61
C LYS A 92 19.95 -5.07 2.46
N GLY A 93 21.08 -4.47 2.82
CA GLY A 93 22.30 -4.66 2.07
C GLY A 93 22.61 -6.16 1.96
N CYS A 94 21.75 -6.90 1.27
CA CYS A 94 21.99 -8.20 0.70
C CYS A 94 22.02 -8.05 -0.82
N CYS A 95 22.62 -6.96 -1.29
CA CYS A 95 23.68 -7.11 -2.27
C CYS A 95 24.90 -7.81 -1.64
N GLN A 96 24.70 -8.91 -0.90
CA GLN A 96 25.46 -10.08 -1.28
C GLN A 96 24.94 -10.38 -2.67
N ILE A 97 25.55 -9.73 -3.67
CA ILE A 97 25.65 -10.32 -4.97
C ILE A 97 26.43 -11.60 -4.69
N LYS A 98 25.70 -12.64 -4.24
CA LYS A 98 26.08 -13.99 -4.54
C LYS A 98 26.07 -13.97 -6.05
N ASP A 99 27.27 -13.75 -6.58
CA ASP A 99 27.65 -13.87 -7.97
C ASP A 99 27.48 -15.34 -8.35
N GLU A 100 26.26 -15.83 -8.20
CA GLU A 100 25.80 -17.04 -8.78
C GLU A 100 25.33 -16.54 -10.15
N SER A 101 26.13 -16.82 -11.17
CA SER A 101 25.81 -16.68 -12.60
C SER A 101 24.57 -17.51 -12.95
N LYS A 102 23.44 -17.22 -12.29
CA LYS A 102 22.14 -17.81 -12.52
C LYS A 102 21.67 -17.24 -13.83
N ASP A 103 21.37 -18.13 -14.75
CA ASP A 103 20.83 -17.79 -16.05
C ASP A 103 19.43 -18.40 -16.17
N ASN A 104 18.57 -17.75 -16.94
CA ASN A 104 17.19 -18.17 -17.14
C ASN A 104 17.07 -19.31 -18.18
N ARG A 105 18.18 -19.79 -18.76
CA ARG A 105 18.19 -20.87 -19.77
C ARG A 105 17.48 -22.16 -19.34
N GLY A 106 17.51 -22.49 -18.05
CA GLY A 106 16.86 -23.67 -17.48
C GLY A 106 15.42 -23.45 -16.99
N LEU A 107 14.86 -22.26 -17.17
CA LEU A 107 13.49 -21.95 -16.77
C LEU A 107 12.52 -22.34 -17.87
N VAL A 108 11.64 -23.29 -17.57
CA VAL A 108 10.57 -23.74 -18.48
C VAL A 108 9.23 -23.25 -17.96
N ASP A 109 8.47 -22.59 -18.82
CA ASP A 109 7.14 -22.07 -18.49
C ASP A 109 6.05 -23.13 -18.72
N ASN A 110 5.90 -24.03 -17.75
CA ASN A 110 4.88 -25.09 -17.79
C ASN A 110 3.60 -24.71 -17.01
N ASN A 111 3.46 -23.46 -16.55
CA ASN A 111 2.42 -23.01 -15.61
C ASN A 111 2.31 -23.79 -14.26
N THR A 112 3.10 -24.84 -14.04
CA THR A 112 3.16 -25.62 -12.79
C THR A 112 4.13 -25.02 -11.76
N ALA A 113 4.68 -23.82 -12.02
CA ALA A 113 5.73 -23.23 -11.21
C ALA A 113 5.26 -22.72 -9.83
N GLN A 114 3.95 -22.61 -9.61
CA GLN A 114 3.34 -22.20 -8.35
C GLN A 114 2.37 -23.29 -7.90
N SER A 115 2.64 -23.87 -6.72
CA SER A 115 1.82 -24.98 -6.19
C SER A 115 0.55 -24.51 -5.48
N LEU A 116 0.51 -23.25 -5.01
CA LEU A 116 -0.67 -22.67 -4.37
C LEU A 116 -1.73 -22.27 -5.40
N SER A 117 -2.96 -22.75 -5.20
CA SER A 117 -4.12 -22.40 -6.02
C SER A 117 -4.69 -21.02 -5.65
N SER A 118 -5.60 -20.50 -6.48
CA SER A 118 -6.35 -19.28 -6.13
C SER A 118 -7.23 -19.45 -4.90
N GLU A 119 -7.78 -20.65 -4.70
CA GLU A 119 -8.65 -20.97 -3.57
C GLU A 119 -7.87 -20.97 -2.25
N ASP A 120 -6.64 -21.49 -2.25
CA ASP A 120 -5.75 -21.45 -1.09
C ASP A 120 -5.40 -20.01 -0.71
N ILE A 121 -5.13 -19.14 -1.69
CA ILE A 121 -4.83 -17.72 -1.44
C ILE A 121 -6.04 -17.01 -0.82
N ASP A 122 -7.25 -17.32 -1.28
CA ASP A 122 -8.46 -16.74 -0.73
C ASP A 122 -8.81 -17.33 0.64
N SER A 123 -8.45 -18.59 0.92
CA SER A 123 -8.58 -19.17 2.26
C SER A 123 -7.63 -18.49 3.26
N MET A 124 -6.37 -18.25 2.88
CA MET A 124 -5.41 -17.48 3.71
C MET A 124 -5.95 -16.08 4.02
N ARG A 125 -6.52 -15.39 3.02
CA ARG A 125 -7.15 -14.07 3.23
C ARG A 125 -8.34 -14.12 4.19
N ARG A 126 -9.17 -15.16 4.11
CA ARG A 126 -10.31 -15.35 5.02
C ARG A 126 -9.88 -15.70 6.44
N GLN A 127 -8.76 -16.42 6.58
CA GLN A 127 -8.14 -16.71 7.87
C GLN A 127 -7.51 -15.48 8.52
N GLY A 128 -7.42 -14.36 7.80
CA GLY A 128 -6.83 -13.12 8.28
C GLY A 128 -5.31 -13.07 8.13
N ALA A 129 -4.72 -13.90 7.25
CA ALA A 129 -3.30 -13.83 6.98
C ALA A 129 -2.91 -12.45 6.46
N THR A 130 -1.76 -11.97 6.95
CA THR A 130 -1.20 -10.67 6.56
C THR A 130 -0.72 -10.73 5.11
N GLY A 131 -0.77 -9.60 4.41
CA GLY A 131 -0.31 -9.53 3.02
C GLY A 131 1.13 -10.06 2.84
N ASP A 132 2.02 -9.78 3.79
CA ASP A 132 3.42 -10.24 3.75
C ASP A 132 3.54 -11.76 3.97
N GLU A 133 2.71 -12.36 4.84
CA GLU A 133 2.65 -13.82 5.03
C GLU A 133 2.22 -14.53 3.74
N ILE A 134 1.24 -13.96 3.02
CA ILE A 134 0.80 -14.48 1.72
C ILE A 134 1.94 -14.41 0.70
N VAL A 135 2.72 -13.32 0.69
CA VAL A 135 3.89 -13.18 -0.20
C VAL A 135 4.95 -14.22 0.13
N GLN A 136 5.24 -14.44 1.42
CA GLN A 136 6.21 -15.43 1.87
C GLN A 136 5.76 -16.86 1.52
N ALA A 137 4.49 -17.19 1.71
CA ALA A 137 3.91 -18.48 1.32
C ALA A 137 4.01 -18.70 -0.20
N LEU A 138 3.77 -17.66 -1.01
CA LEU A 138 3.91 -17.73 -2.47
C LEU A 138 5.36 -17.96 -2.91
N ILE A 139 6.33 -17.36 -2.21
CA ILE A 139 7.76 -17.57 -2.47
C ILE A 139 8.15 -19.01 -2.12
N ALA A 140 7.77 -19.49 -0.94
CA ALA A 140 8.08 -20.84 -0.46
C ALA A 140 7.49 -21.95 -1.36
N ASN A 141 6.31 -21.71 -1.94
CA ASN A 141 5.63 -22.66 -2.83
C ASN A 141 5.96 -22.45 -4.33
N SER A 142 7.03 -21.70 -4.65
CA SER A 142 7.46 -21.49 -6.03
C SER A 142 8.71 -22.28 -6.38
N ALA A 143 8.54 -23.34 -7.18
CA ALA A 143 9.62 -24.23 -7.61
C ALA A 143 10.71 -23.55 -8.47
N THR A 144 10.41 -22.38 -9.05
CA THR A 144 11.34 -21.65 -9.92
C THR A 144 11.98 -20.44 -9.26
N PHE A 145 11.56 -20.06 -8.05
CA PHE A 145 12.00 -18.80 -7.44
C PHE A 145 13.50 -18.81 -7.14
N GLU A 146 14.02 -19.87 -6.53
CA GLU A 146 15.44 -19.98 -6.15
C GLU A 146 16.40 -20.04 -7.36
N LYS A 147 15.91 -20.57 -8.50
CA LYS A 147 16.65 -20.69 -9.76
C LYS A 147 16.78 -19.36 -10.51
N LYS A 148 15.91 -18.39 -10.21
CA LYS A 148 15.94 -17.06 -10.84
C LYS A 148 17.12 -16.24 -10.35
N THR A 149 17.51 -15.25 -11.15
CA THR A 149 18.48 -14.23 -10.75
C THR A 149 18.00 -13.41 -9.56
N SER A 150 18.92 -12.85 -8.78
CA SER A 150 18.61 -11.95 -7.65
C SER A 150 17.66 -10.81 -8.05
N PHE A 151 17.93 -10.15 -9.18
CA PHE A 151 17.06 -9.11 -9.72
C PHE A 151 15.65 -9.63 -10.06
N SER A 152 15.55 -10.84 -10.60
CA SER A 152 14.26 -11.45 -10.95
C SER A 152 13.47 -11.89 -9.71
N GLN A 153 14.16 -12.35 -8.66
CA GLN A 153 13.57 -12.67 -7.36
C GLN A 153 13.01 -11.41 -6.70
N GLU A 154 13.80 -10.34 -6.65
CA GLU A 154 13.38 -9.07 -6.06
C GLU A 154 12.22 -8.43 -6.82
N LYS A 155 12.30 -8.43 -8.16
CA LYS A 155 11.19 -8.00 -9.02
C LYS A 155 9.91 -8.80 -8.74
N TYR A 156 10.02 -10.12 -8.54
CA TYR A 156 8.88 -10.97 -8.21
C TYR A 156 8.31 -10.61 -6.83
N ARG A 157 9.17 -10.44 -5.81
CA ARG A 157 8.78 -10.04 -4.46
C ARG A 157 8.01 -8.72 -4.47
N LEU A 158 8.57 -7.67 -5.07
CA LEU A 158 7.92 -6.36 -5.20
C LEU A 158 6.56 -6.45 -5.91
N LYS A 159 6.47 -7.23 -6.99
CA LYS A 159 5.21 -7.45 -7.71
C LYS A 159 4.15 -8.11 -6.83
N LYS A 160 4.53 -9.09 -6.02
CA LYS A 160 3.60 -9.79 -5.11
C LYS A 160 3.23 -8.90 -3.92
N GLN A 161 4.18 -8.16 -3.35
CA GLN A 161 3.91 -7.21 -2.28
C GLN A 161 2.90 -6.14 -2.71
N LYS A 162 3.09 -5.51 -3.87
CA LYS A 162 2.11 -4.53 -4.41
C LYS A 162 0.70 -5.11 -4.60
N LYS A 163 0.58 -6.42 -4.84
CA LYS A 163 -0.70 -7.10 -5.07
C LYS A 163 -1.38 -7.57 -3.77
N TYR A 164 -0.61 -8.10 -2.82
CA TYR A 164 -1.15 -8.77 -1.63
C TYR A 164 -1.02 -7.93 -0.35
N ALA A 165 -0.08 -6.99 -0.29
CA ALA A 165 0.16 -6.07 0.81
C ALA A 165 0.20 -4.61 0.30
N PRO A 166 -0.91 -4.08 -0.26
CA PRO A 166 -0.91 -2.72 -0.77
C PRO A 166 -0.70 -1.72 0.37
N LYS A 167 0.22 -0.78 0.13
CA LYS A 167 0.57 0.29 1.07
C LYS A 167 -0.06 1.60 0.63
N VAL A 168 -0.54 2.38 1.60
CA VAL A 168 -1.18 3.68 1.42
C VAL A 168 -0.40 4.71 2.22
N LEU A 169 0.20 5.66 1.53
CA LEU A 169 0.94 6.76 2.10
C LEU A 169 0.05 8.00 2.17
N LEU A 170 -0.09 8.54 3.38
CA LEU A 170 -0.85 9.74 3.64
C LEU A 170 -0.03 10.98 3.30
N ARG A 171 -0.34 11.65 2.19
CA ARG A 171 0.36 12.85 1.71
C ARG A 171 -0.45 14.10 1.96
N ARG A 172 0.26 15.20 2.22
CA ARG A 172 -0.32 16.54 2.24
C ARG A 172 -0.55 17.01 0.80
N PRO A 173 -1.70 17.64 0.49
CA PRO A 173 -1.93 18.23 -0.82
C PRO A 173 -1.03 19.46 -1.01
N PHE A 174 0.05 19.31 -1.78
CA PHE A 174 0.91 20.40 -2.24
C PHE A 174 0.70 20.65 -3.73
N THR A 175 0.98 21.86 -4.21
CA THR A 175 0.83 22.22 -5.63
C THR A 175 1.51 21.20 -6.55
N ARG A 176 2.77 20.83 -6.27
CA ARG A 176 3.50 19.81 -7.05
C ARG A 176 2.75 18.48 -7.10
N SER A 177 2.33 17.96 -5.94
CA SER A 177 1.62 16.68 -5.85
C SER A 177 0.24 16.73 -6.50
N ILE A 178 -0.45 17.87 -6.43
CA ILE A 178 -1.75 18.07 -7.07
C ILE A 178 -1.57 18.05 -8.59
N CYS A 179 -0.65 18.85 -9.13
CA CYS A 179 -0.35 18.90 -10.56
C CYS A 179 0.05 17.51 -11.08
N GLU A 180 0.95 16.81 -10.39
CA GLU A 180 1.38 15.46 -10.77
C GLU A 180 0.20 14.47 -10.78
N THR A 181 -0.67 14.53 -9.77
CA THR A 181 -1.85 13.67 -9.70
C THR A 181 -2.83 13.96 -10.84
N TYR A 182 -3.12 15.23 -11.11
CA TYR A 182 -4.01 15.63 -12.20
C TYR A 182 -3.45 15.24 -13.57
N PHE A 183 -2.15 15.43 -13.78
CA PHE A 183 -1.47 15.02 -15.00
C PHE A 183 -1.55 13.51 -15.24
N LYS A 184 -1.33 12.70 -14.20
CA LYS A 184 -1.42 11.24 -14.31
C LYS A 184 -2.86 10.74 -14.44
N LYS A 185 -3.81 11.36 -13.75
CA LYS A 185 -5.19 10.83 -13.62
C LYS A 185 -6.17 11.39 -14.62
N TYR A 186 -6.04 12.68 -14.95
CA TYR A 186 -6.97 13.40 -15.83
C TYR A 186 -6.19 14.33 -16.78
N PRO A 187 -5.32 13.78 -17.65
CA PRO A 187 -4.54 14.59 -18.58
C PRO A 187 -5.43 15.43 -19.51
N GLU A 188 -6.62 14.93 -19.86
CA GLU A 188 -7.58 15.62 -20.73
C GLU A 188 -8.19 16.88 -20.09
N ARG A 189 -8.15 17.02 -18.76
CA ARG A 189 -8.73 18.17 -18.04
C ARG A 189 -7.73 19.30 -17.80
N ILE A 190 -6.48 19.09 -18.18
CA ILE A 190 -5.38 20.04 -18.03
C ILE A 190 -4.87 20.44 -19.42
N GLY A 191 -5.72 21.12 -20.18
CA GLY A 191 -5.45 21.62 -21.53
C GLY A 191 -6.35 22.81 -21.82
#